data_AF-A0A7S2N425-F1
#
_entry.id   AF-A0A7S2N425-F1
#
_cell.length_a   1.000
_cell.length_b   1.000
_cell.length_c   1.000
_cell.angle_alpha   90.00
_cell.angle_beta   90.00
_cell.angle_gamma   90.00
#
_symmetry.space_group_name_H-M   'P 1'
#
loop_
_entity.id
_entity.type
_entity.pdbx_description
1 polymer ?
#
loop_
_entity_poly.entity_id
_entity_poly.type
_entity_poly.pdbx_seq_one_letter_code
_entity_poly.pdbx_strand_id
1 'polypeptide(L)'
;SGSVLSTLALLFAIIYVFAIVFVQLLSKTSAAPGCFENIPQAVNCLFLNAALADQKDVMDSVLAQDAVAYASALLYFVVGSLTIMNMLIGALCEVVSVVAREQSEHAKVEACKEKLTSLLIEIDANSDLKVSRAEFVSIMANPDMVRTLAELEVDVEALIEYADVVFDGCDEFELPQFVDTVLQFRASNSATVKDLAHIRRVLAKNMGALEDVHGK
;
A
#
# COMPACT_ATOMS: atom_id res chain seq x y z
N SER A 1 13.41 -5.91 -14.12
CA SER A 1 14.50 -6.85 -14.49
C SER A 1 15.61 -6.96 -13.44
N GLY A 2 16.07 -5.86 -12.83
CA GLY A 2 17.14 -5.90 -11.81
C GLY A 2 16.82 -6.74 -10.56
N SER A 3 15.57 -6.73 -10.10
CA SER A 3 15.14 -7.52 -8.93
C SER A 3 15.30 -9.04 -9.17
N VAL A 4 14.87 -9.57 -10.33
CA VAL A 4 14.98 -11.00 -10.63
C VAL A 4 16.43 -11.45 -10.78
N LEU A 5 17.28 -10.61 -11.39
CA LEU A 5 18.70 -10.90 -11.49
C LEU A 5 19.36 -10.93 -10.10
N SER A 6 18.93 -10.04 -9.20
CA SER A 6 19.40 -10.00 -7.82
C SER A 6 18.96 -11.21 -7.01
N THR A 7 17.71 -11.68 -7.15
CA THR A 7 17.22 -12.87 -6.45
C THR A 7 17.90 -14.14 -6.95
N LEU A 8 18.12 -14.27 -8.26
CA LEU A 8 18.90 -15.38 -8.84
C LEU A 8 20.37 -15.35 -8.39
N ALA A 9 21.01 -14.19 -8.39
CA ALA A 9 22.39 -14.07 -7.89
C ALA A 9 22.52 -14.45 -6.41
N LEU A 10 21.57 -14.02 -5.58
CA LEU A 10 21.51 -14.40 -4.17
C LEU A 10 21.29 -15.91 -4.00
N LEU A 11 20.37 -16.51 -4.79
CA LEU A 11 20.13 -17.95 -4.79
C LEU A 11 21.41 -18.74 -5.14
N PHE A 12 22.10 -18.36 -6.21
CA PHE A 12 23.37 -19.00 -6.60
C PHE A 12 24.45 -18.81 -5.53
N ALA A 13 24.55 -17.64 -4.90
CA ALA A 13 25.52 -17.39 -3.83
C ALA A 13 25.25 -18.30 -2.61
N ILE A 14 23.99 -18.43 -2.20
CA ILE A 14 23.60 -19.33 -1.10
C ILE A 14 23.93 -20.78 -1.46
N ILE A 15 23.49 -21.25 -2.64
CA ILE A 15 23.77 -22.62 -3.08
C ILE A 15 25.27 -22.89 -3.16
N TYR A 16 26.06 -21.94 -3.65
CA TYR A 16 27.51 -22.06 -3.71
C TYR A 16 28.17 -22.19 -2.33
N VAL A 17 27.79 -21.33 -1.38
CA VAL A 17 28.30 -21.40 0.01
C VAL A 17 27.92 -22.74 0.65
N PHE A 18 26.67 -23.16 0.54
CA PHE A 18 26.22 -24.43 1.09
C PHE A 18 26.85 -25.63 0.38
N ALA A 19 27.09 -25.56 -0.94
CA ALA A 19 27.80 -26.61 -1.67
C ALA A 19 29.22 -26.81 -1.13
N ILE A 20 29.95 -25.73 -0.83
CA ILE A 20 31.28 -25.82 -0.20
C ILE A 20 31.18 -26.52 1.16
N VAL A 21 30.23 -26.08 2.01
CA VAL A 21 30.03 -26.66 3.34
C VAL A 21 29.69 -28.14 3.24
N PHE A 22 28.76 -28.53 2.37
CA PHE A 22 28.36 -29.92 2.20
C PHE A 22 29.47 -30.79 1.62
N VAL A 23 30.26 -30.30 0.65
CA VAL A 23 31.44 -31.02 0.15
C VAL A 23 32.46 -31.23 1.29
N GLN A 24 32.71 -30.21 2.12
CA GLN A 24 33.65 -30.34 3.24
C GLN A 24 33.17 -31.34 4.30
N LEU A 25 31.87 -31.37 4.60
CA LEU A 25 31.31 -32.25 5.63
C LEU A 25 31.07 -33.68 5.14
N LEU A 26 30.63 -33.85 3.88
CA LEU A 26 30.13 -35.12 3.36
C LEU A 26 31.11 -35.83 2.42
N SER A 27 32.21 -35.19 2.00
CA SER A 27 33.20 -35.80 1.08
C SER A 27 33.79 -37.14 1.56
N LYS A 28 33.76 -37.41 2.88
CA LYS A 28 34.29 -38.64 3.48
C LYS A 28 33.21 -39.65 3.88
N THR A 29 31.93 -39.35 3.63
CA THR A 29 30.80 -40.18 4.03
C THR A 29 30.24 -40.96 2.83
N SER A 30 29.50 -42.04 3.10
CA SER A 30 28.86 -42.87 2.07
C SER A 30 27.84 -42.13 1.19
N ALA A 31 27.48 -40.89 1.55
CA ALA A 31 26.60 -39.99 0.80
C ALA A 31 27.34 -39.12 -0.24
N ALA A 32 28.67 -39.17 -0.29
CA ALA A 32 29.48 -38.43 -1.24
C ALA A 32 29.24 -38.78 -2.73
N PRO A 33 29.07 -40.06 -3.12
CA PRO A 33 29.14 -40.44 -4.53
C PRO A 33 28.04 -39.78 -5.36
N GLY A 34 28.43 -39.14 -6.46
CA GLY A 34 27.49 -38.58 -7.44
C GLY A 34 26.95 -37.16 -7.16
N CYS A 35 27.04 -36.65 -5.91
CA CYS A 35 26.61 -35.28 -5.59
C CYS A 35 27.67 -34.42 -4.88
N PHE A 36 28.43 -34.95 -3.92
CA PHE A 36 29.29 -34.12 -3.04
C PHE A 36 30.80 -34.36 -3.21
N GLU A 37 31.21 -34.91 -4.36
CA GLU A 37 32.63 -35.14 -4.67
C GLU A 37 33.38 -33.84 -5.01
N ASN A 38 32.76 -32.98 -5.81
CA ASN A 38 33.33 -31.74 -6.30
C ASN A 38 32.36 -30.58 -6.12
N ILE A 39 32.88 -29.37 -5.93
CA ILE A 39 32.06 -28.15 -5.72
C ILE A 39 31.07 -27.93 -6.88
N PRO A 40 31.45 -27.99 -8.18
CA PRO A 40 30.51 -27.77 -9.27
C PRO A 40 29.39 -28.83 -9.33
N GLN A 41 29.72 -30.07 -9.00
CA GLN A 41 28.76 -31.18 -8.97
C GLN A 41 27.79 -31.03 -7.79
N ALA A 42 28.28 -30.59 -6.63
CA ALA A 42 27.45 -30.28 -5.48
C ALA A 42 26.52 -29.08 -5.75
N VAL A 43 27.03 -28.02 -6.37
CA VAL A 43 26.20 -26.88 -6.80
C VAL A 43 25.09 -27.34 -7.73
N ASN A 44 25.40 -28.16 -8.73
CA ASN A 44 24.39 -28.68 -9.64
C ASN A 44 23.37 -29.58 -8.93
N CYS A 45 23.83 -30.50 -8.09
CA CYS A 45 22.96 -31.39 -7.34
C CYS A 45 22.04 -30.63 -6.36
N LEU A 46 22.56 -29.65 -5.63
CA LEU A 46 21.78 -28.78 -4.75
C LEU A 46 20.81 -27.90 -5.54
N PHE A 47 21.24 -27.35 -6.67
CA PHE A 47 20.38 -26.52 -7.52
C PHE A 47 19.21 -27.32 -8.09
N LEU A 48 19.47 -28.51 -8.66
CA LEU A 48 18.42 -29.38 -9.19
C LEU A 48 17.52 -29.91 -8.08
N ASN A 49 18.05 -30.32 -6.92
CA ASN A 49 17.23 -30.87 -5.85
C ASN A 49 16.45 -29.82 -5.05
N ALA A 50 16.92 -28.57 -4.96
CA ALA A 50 16.29 -27.53 -4.15
C ALA A 50 15.47 -26.54 -4.98
N ALA A 51 15.97 -26.12 -6.15
CA ALA A 51 15.32 -25.10 -6.97
C ALA A 51 14.51 -25.69 -8.13
N LEU A 52 14.89 -26.86 -8.64
CA LEU A 52 14.26 -27.52 -9.79
C LEU A 52 13.88 -28.99 -9.50
N ALA A 53 13.45 -29.29 -8.27
CA ALA A 53 13.26 -30.67 -7.79
C ALA A 53 12.35 -31.50 -8.70
N ASP A 54 11.26 -30.90 -9.18
CA ASP A 54 10.30 -31.54 -10.09
C ASP A 54 10.87 -31.88 -11.47
N GLN A 55 11.94 -31.21 -11.89
CA GLN A 55 12.54 -31.36 -13.23
C GLN A 55 13.86 -32.11 -13.19
N LYS A 56 14.29 -32.56 -12.01
CA LYS A 56 15.55 -33.28 -11.81
C LYS A 56 15.66 -34.48 -12.73
N ASP A 57 14.64 -35.33 -12.79
CA ASP A 57 14.68 -36.57 -13.59
C ASP A 57 14.88 -36.29 -15.08
N VAL A 58 14.27 -35.21 -15.58
CA VAL A 58 14.44 -34.73 -16.96
C VAL A 58 15.86 -34.20 -17.16
N MET A 59 16.36 -33.40 -16.23
CA MET A 59 17.71 -32.82 -16.29
C MET A 59 18.81 -33.89 -16.24
N ASP A 60 18.67 -34.90 -15.38
CA ASP A 60 19.63 -36.01 -15.26
C ASP A 60 19.64 -36.86 -16.55
N SER A 61 18.46 -37.06 -17.18
CA SER A 61 18.34 -37.78 -18.45
C SER A 61 19.02 -37.03 -19.62
N VAL A 62 18.91 -35.70 -19.66
CA VAL A 62 19.52 -34.86 -20.69
C VAL A 62 21.03 -34.73 -20.48
N LEU A 63 21.48 -34.63 -19.23
CA LEU A 63 22.90 -34.58 -18.87
C LEU A 63 23.67 -35.82 -19.34
N ALA A 64 23.01 -36.99 -19.34
CA ALA A 64 23.61 -38.24 -19.78
C ALA A 64 23.81 -38.34 -21.31
N GLN A 65 23.14 -37.50 -22.10
CA GLN A 65 23.24 -37.52 -23.57
C GLN A 65 24.22 -36.49 -24.11
N ASP A 66 24.03 -35.22 -23.79
CA ASP A 66 24.82 -34.14 -24.37
C ASP A 66 24.87 -32.89 -23.46
N ALA A 67 26.06 -32.31 -23.32
CA ALA A 67 26.28 -31.17 -22.43
C ALA A 67 25.68 -29.86 -22.96
N VAL A 68 25.60 -29.68 -24.29
CA VAL A 68 25.00 -28.49 -24.91
C VAL A 68 23.48 -28.56 -24.77
N ALA A 69 22.89 -29.73 -24.99
CA ALA A 69 21.47 -29.98 -24.72
C ALA A 69 21.14 -29.70 -23.25
N TYR A 70 21.96 -30.19 -22.32
CA TYR A 70 21.80 -29.92 -20.89
C TYR A 70 21.85 -28.42 -20.56
N ALA A 71 22.86 -27.69 -21.06
CA ALA A 71 22.99 -26.26 -20.82
C ALA A 71 21.80 -25.46 -21.38
N SER A 72 21.31 -25.83 -22.56
CA SER A 72 20.13 -25.19 -23.16
C SER A 72 18.85 -25.45 -22.37
N ALA A 73 18.67 -26.66 -21.86
CA ALA A 73 17.50 -27.03 -21.07
C ALA A 73 17.54 -26.39 -19.68
N LEU A 74 18.72 -26.33 -19.05
CA LEU A 74 18.93 -25.62 -17.79
C LEU A 74 18.58 -24.12 -17.93
N LEU A 75 19.03 -23.47 -19.02
CA LEU A 75 18.69 -22.08 -19.31
C LEU A 75 17.17 -21.91 -19.47
N TYR A 76 16.52 -22.79 -20.22
CA TYR A 76 15.07 -22.77 -20.40
C TYR A 76 14.33 -22.86 -19.06
N PHE A 77 14.74 -23.74 -18.15
CA PHE A 77 14.06 -23.90 -16.86
C PHE A 77 14.36 -22.77 -15.86
N VAL A 78 15.59 -22.23 -15.86
CA VAL A 78 15.93 -21.03 -15.07
C VAL A 78 15.11 -19.83 -15.54
N VAL A 79 15.03 -19.61 -16.84
CA VAL A 79 14.28 -18.48 -17.41
C VAL A 79 12.77 -18.72 -17.28
N GLY A 80 12.28 -19.93 -17.56
CA GLY A 80 10.87 -20.26 -17.48
C GLY A 80 10.37 -20.31 -16.04
N SER A 81 10.81 -21.29 -15.26
CA SER A 81 10.23 -21.56 -13.94
C SER A 81 10.62 -20.50 -12.90
N LEU A 82 11.90 -20.15 -12.79
CA LEU A 82 12.36 -19.23 -11.73
C LEU A 82 12.02 -17.76 -12.04
N THR A 83 12.12 -17.32 -13.30
CA THR A 83 11.80 -15.92 -13.64
C THR A 83 10.29 -15.67 -13.57
N ILE A 84 9.46 -16.59 -14.06
CA ILE A 84 8.00 -16.45 -13.98
C ILE A 84 7.55 -16.45 -12.52
N MET A 85 8.08 -17.38 -11.69
CA MET A 85 7.78 -17.40 -10.26
C MET A 85 8.18 -16.09 -9.58
N ASN A 86 9.38 -15.58 -9.85
CA ASN A 86 9.86 -14.31 -9.30
C ASN A 86 9.02 -13.11 -9.77
N MET A 87 8.47 -13.13 -10.99
CA MET A 87 7.53 -12.10 -11.46
C MET A 87 6.17 -12.18 -10.78
N LEU A 88 5.62 -13.38 -10.57
CA LEU A 88 4.36 -13.56 -9.86
C LEU A 88 4.44 -13.08 -8.40
N ILE A 89 5.53 -13.40 -7.71
CA ILE A 89 5.78 -12.91 -6.35
C ILE A 89 5.83 -11.37 -6.35
N GLY A 90 6.48 -10.76 -7.34
CA GLY A 90 6.51 -9.31 -7.50
C GLY A 90 5.11 -8.69 -7.62
N ALA A 91 4.26 -9.25 -8.47
CA ALA A 91 2.88 -8.80 -8.65
C ALA A 91 2.05 -8.97 -7.36
N LEU A 92 2.21 -10.09 -6.63
CA LEU A 92 1.54 -10.30 -5.36
C LEU A 92 1.98 -9.28 -4.30
N CYS A 93 3.28 -9.00 -4.21
CA CYS A 93 3.81 -7.98 -3.31
C CYS A 93 3.28 -6.58 -3.65
N GLU A 94 3.11 -6.25 -4.93
CA GLU A 94 2.49 -4.99 -5.35
C GLU A 94 1.06 -4.87 -4.86
N VAL A 95 0.23 -5.90 -5.06
CA VAL A 95 -1.16 -5.93 -4.57
C VAL A 95 -1.20 -5.79 -3.04
N VAL A 96 -0.37 -6.53 -2.31
CA VAL A 96 -0.28 -6.43 -0.84
C VAL A 96 0.15 -5.02 -0.42
N SER A 97 1.11 -4.41 -1.12
CA SER A 97 1.54 -3.05 -0.83
C SER A 97 0.45 -2.02 -1.09
N VAL A 98 -0.35 -2.18 -2.14
CA VAL A 98 -1.50 -1.31 -2.44
C VAL A 98 -2.55 -1.43 -1.33
N VAL A 99 -2.94 -2.65 -0.97
CA VAL A 99 -3.89 -2.90 0.12
C VAL A 99 -3.36 -2.36 1.45
N ALA A 100 -2.08 -2.56 1.76
CA ALA A 100 -1.48 -2.05 2.99
C ALA A 100 -1.50 -0.51 3.05
N ARG A 101 -1.27 0.16 1.92
CA ARG A 101 -1.36 1.64 1.83
C ARG A 101 -2.79 2.12 2.05
N GLU A 102 -3.75 1.50 1.38
CA GLU A 102 -5.18 1.82 1.53
C GLU A 102 -5.65 1.63 2.98
N GLN A 103 -5.30 0.49 3.59
CA GLN A 103 -5.61 0.22 5.00
C GLN A 103 -4.95 1.23 5.94
N SER A 104 -3.70 1.63 5.67
CA SER A 104 -3.02 2.65 6.48
C SER A 104 -3.68 4.03 6.37
N GLU A 105 -4.17 4.42 5.20
CA GLU A 105 -4.90 5.69 5.02
C GLU A 105 -6.24 5.66 5.76
N HIS A 106 -7.01 4.57 5.63
CA HIS A 106 -8.24 4.38 6.40
C HIS A 106 -8.00 4.43 7.91
N ALA A 107 -6.95 3.77 8.40
CA ALA A 107 -6.61 3.77 9.82
C ALA A 107 -6.24 5.18 10.33
N LYS A 108 -5.55 5.99 9.51
CA LYS A 108 -5.26 7.38 9.86
C LYS A 108 -6.54 8.20 9.95
N VAL A 109 -7.45 8.08 8.98
CA VAL A 109 -8.72 8.82 8.97
C VAL A 109 -9.59 8.44 10.17
N GLU A 110 -9.69 7.16 10.50
CA GLU A 110 -10.43 6.70 11.70
C GLU A 110 -9.81 7.23 12.99
N ALA A 111 -8.48 7.19 13.14
CA ALA A 111 -7.81 7.78 14.31
C ALA A 111 -8.04 9.30 14.42
N CYS A 112 -8.11 10.01 13.28
CA CYS A 112 -8.47 11.43 13.25
C CYS A 112 -9.92 11.64 13.72
N LYS A 113 -10.84 10.81 13.22
CA LYS A 113 -12.26 10.84 13.57
C LYS A 113 -12.49 10.58 15.06
N GLU A 114 -11.80 9.60 15.63
CA GLU A 114 -11.84 9.31 17.06
C GLU A 114 -11.31 10.48 17.89
N LYS A 115 -10.13 11.03 17.56
CA LYS A 115 -9.52 12.16 18.29
C LYS A 115 -10.37 13.42 18.20
N LEU A 116 -10.94 13.72 17.03
CA LEU A 116 -11.81 14.89 16.86
C LEU A 116 -13.14 14.68 17.62
N THR A 117 -13.73 13.49 17.55
CA THR A 117 -14.96 13.15 18.28
C THR A 117 -14.77 13.30 19.79
N SER A 118 -13.66 12.80 20.35
CA SER A 118 -13.40 12.93 21.80
C SER A 118 -13.29 14.39 22.24
N LEU A 119 -12.66 15.24 21.42
CA LEU A 119 -12.51 16.66 21.75
C LEU A 119 -13.82 17.44 21.61
N LEU A 120 -14.64 17.09 20.62
CA LEU A 120 -15.96 17.71 20.45
C LEU A 120 -16.89 17.37 21.61
N ILE A 121 -16.81 16.14 22.17
CA ILE A 121 -17.56 15.76 23.38
C ILE A 121 -17.15 16.61 24.60
N GLU A 122 -15.89 17.01 24.72
CA GLU A 122 -15.43 17.87 25.82
C GLU A 122 -15.95 19.32 25.72
N ILE A 123 -16.25 19.78 24.51
CA ILE A 123 -16.73 21.14 24.21
C ILE A 123 -18.26 21.20 24.11
N ASP A 124 -18.91 20.05 23.92
CA ASP A 124 -20.37 19.89 23.88
C ASP A 124 -21.00 20.25 25.25
N ALA A 125 -21.27 21.55 25.42
CA ALA A 125 -21.76 22.14 26.66
C ALA A 125 -23.21 21.75 26.98
N ASN A 126 -23.98 21.35 25.97
CA ASN A 126 -25.38 20.97 26.09
C ASN A 126 -25.60 19.44 26.06
N SER A 127 -24.55 18.66 25.74
CA SER A 127 -24.55 17.20 25.61
C SER A 127 -25.59 16.67 24.63
N ASP A 128 -25.93 17.44 23.61
CA ASP A 128 -26.93 17.08 22.60
C ASP A 128 -26.34 16.27 21.43
N LEU A 129 -25.02 16.04 21.43
CA LEU A 129 -24.26 15.36 20.36
C LEU A 129 -24.39 16.05 19.00
N LYS A 130 -24.61 17.37 19.01
CA LYS A 130 -24.63 18.21 17.82
C LYS A 130 -23.62 19.36 17.96
N VAL A 131 -23.35 19.98 16.81
CA VAL A 131 -22.48 21.14 16.70
C VAL A 131 -23.29 22.27 16.07
N SER A 132 -23.64 23.25 16.90
CA SER A 132 -24.24 24.51 16.51
C SER A 132 -23.19 25.51 16.02
N ARG A 133 -23.63 26.57 15.35
CA ARG A 133 -22.72 27.66 14.91
C ARG A 133 -21.98 28.32 16.08
N ALA A 134 -22.60 28.43 17.25
CA ALA A 134 -21.97 29.00 18.44
C ALA A 134 -20.87 28.09 19.01
N GLU A 135 -21.10 26.78 19.02
CA GLU A 135 -20.09 25.79 19.41
C GLU A 135 -18.95 25.73 18.39
N PHE A 136 -19.25 25.82 17.08
CA PHE A 136 -18.24 25.92 16.04
C PHE A 136 -17.29 27.11 16.24
N VAL A 137 -17.85 28.31 16.49
CA VAL A 137 -17.05 29.50 16.78
C VAL A 137 -16.22 29.32 18.07
N SER A 138 -16.78 28.64 19.07
CA SER A 138 -16.08 28.34 20.33
C SER A 138 -14.94 27.34 20.13
N ILE A 139 -15.10 26.36 19.24
CA ILE A 139 -14.05 25.42 18.82
C ILE A 139 -12.92 26.17 18.11
N MET A 140 -13.25 27.06 17.17
CA MET A 140 -12.25 27.85 16.43
C MET A 140 -11.56 28.93 17.30
N ALA A 141 -12.20 29.35 18.40
CA ALA A 141 -11.60 30.26 19.37
C ALA A 141 -10.65 29.55 20.35
N ASN A 142 -10.69 28.21 20.44
CA ASN A 142 -9.84 27.44 21.32
C ASN A 142 -8.50 27.08 20.62
N PRO A 143 -7.35 27.60 21.10
CA PRO A 143 -6.06 27.35 20.47
C PRO A 143 -5.63 25.88 20.49
N ASP A 144 -6.07 25.09 21.48
CA ASP A 144 -5.75 23.66 21.57
C ASP A 144 -6.51 22.85 20.50
N MET A 145 -7.72 23.28 20.17
CA MET A 145 -8.53 22.69 19.09
C MET A 145 -7.97 23.02 17.72
N VAL A 146 -7.62 24.29 17.48
CA VAL A 146 -6.99 24.72 16.24
C VAL A 146 -5.66 24.01 16.02
N ARG A 147 -4.85 23.85 17.08
CA ARG A 147 -3.61 23.08 17.02
C ARG A 147 -3.87 21.61 16.69
N THR A 148 -4.89 21.00 17.28
CA THR A 148 -5.24 19.61 16.97
C THR A 148 -5.72 19.47 15.53
N LEU A 149 -6.57 20.37 15.03
CA LEU A 149 -7.00 20.37 13.64
C LEU A 149 -5.82 20.53 12.67
N ALA A 150 -4.85 21.40 13.01
CA ALA A 150 -3.61 21.54 12.25
C ALA A 150 -2.72 20.27 12.30
N GLU A 151 -2.65 19.57 13.45
CA GLU A 151 -1.99 18.26 13.56
C GLU A 151 -2.66 17.19 12.69
N LEU A 152 -3.96 17.31 12.45
CA LEU A 152 -4.73 16.45 11.55
C LEU A 152 -4.64 16.90 10.08
N GLU A 153 -3.81 17.90 9.76
CA GLU A 153 -3.65 18.48 8.42
C GLU A 153 -4.93 19.11 7.84
N VAL A 154 -5.87 19.51 8.71
CA VAL A 154 -7.08 20.24 8.31
C VAL A 154 -6.72 21.69 8.02
N ASP A 155 -7.16 22.20 6.88
CA ASP A 155 -7.07 23.62 6.54
C ASP A 155 -8.12 24.42 7.32
N VAL A 156 -7.69 24.97 8.46
CA VAL A 156 -8.55 25.74 9.36
C VAL A 156 -8.99 27.07 8.74
N GLU A 157 -8.16 27.69 7.90
CA GLU A 157 -8.48 28.97 7.25
C GLU A 157 -9.60 28.76 6.22
N ALA A 158 -9.46 27.73 5.37
CA ALA A 158 -10.52 27.33 4.44
C ALA A 158 -11.80 26.91 5.17
N LEU A 159 -11.70 26.18 6.29
CA LEU A 159 -12.86 25.76 7.07
C LEU A 159 -13.65 26.96 7.63
N ILE A 160 -12.97 28.04 8.04
CA ILE A 160 -13.62 29.28 8.52
C ILE A 160 -14.31 30.02 7.37
N GLU A 161 -13.67 30.14 6.21
CA GLU A 161 -14.28 30.80 5.04
C GLU A 161 -15.52 30.05 4.53
N TYR A 162 -15.49 28.71 4.59
CA TYR A 162 -16.62 27.87 4.18
C TYR A 162 -17.67 27.69 5.27
N ALA A 163 -17.43 28.12 6.52
CA ALA A 163 -18.36 27.93 7.62
C ALA A 163 -19.75 28.52 7.30
N ASP A 164 -19.81 29.70 6.67
CA ASP A 164 -21.08 30.34 6.31
C ASP A 164 -21.87 29.54 5.28
N VAL A 165 -21.19 28.78 4.42
CA VAL A 165 -21.80 27.90 3.42
C VAL A 165 -22.16 26.54 4.02
N VAL A 166 -21.34 26.02 4.95
CA VAL A 166 -21.60 24.77 5.66
C VAL A 166 -22.88 24.88 6.48
N PHE A 167 -23.10 26.00 7.17
CA PHE A 167 -24.31 26.24 7.96
C PHE A 167 -25.47 26.90 7.17
N ASP A 168 -25.35 27.07 5.83
CA ASP A 168 -26.40 27.65 4.99
C ASP A 168 -27.56 26.65 4.78
N GLY A 169 -28.55 26.69 5.68
CA GLY A 169 -29.76 25.85 5.63
C GLY A 169 -29.85 24.75 6.70
N CYS A 170 -28.82 24.58 7.53
CA CYS A 170 -28.83 23.72 8.72
C CYS A 170 -28.15 24.45 9.89
N ASP A 171 -28.90 24.72 10.97
CA ASP A 171 -28.37 25.43 12.15
C ASP A 171 -27.53 24.52 13.07
N GLU A 172 -27.68 23.21 12.96
CA GLU A 172 -27.03 22.19 13.79
C GLU A 172 -26.61 20.99 12.95
N PHE A 173 -25.40 20.46 13.20
CA PHE A 173 -24.92 19.21 12.61
C PHE A 173 -24.81 18.13 13.68
N GLU A 174 -25.24 16.90 13.39
CA GLU A 174 -24.87 15.77 14.24
C GLU A 174 -23.34 15.63 14.26
N LEU A 175 -22.77 15.37 15.42
CA LEU A 175 -21.32 15.30 15.63
C LEU A 175 -20.59 14.39 14.61
N PRO A 176 -21.10 13.19 14.25
CA PRO A 176 -20.48 12.37 13.20
C PRO A 176 -20.47 13.05 11.82
N GLN A 177 -21.53 13.77 11.46
CA GLN A 177 -21.65 14.47 10.18
C GLN A 177 -20.74 15.70 10.13
N PHE A 178 -20.60 16.39 11.25
CA PHE A 178 -19.67 17.51 11.39
C PHE A 178 -18.22 17.05 11.24
N VAL A 179 -17.82 15.96 11.91
CA VAL A 179 -16.48 15.37 11.80
C VAL A 179 -16.18 14.96 10.35
N ASP A 180 -17.11 14.28 9.67
CA ASP A 180 -16.94 13.90 8.26
C ASP A 180 -16.86 15.11 7.32
N THR A 181 -17.44 16.25 7.70
CA THR A 181 -17.37 17.52 6.95
C THR A 181 -16.04 18.22 7.19
N VAL A 182 -15.58 18.31 8.43
CA VAL A 182 -14.26 18.89 8.78
C VAL A 182 -13.12 18.09 8.16
N LEU A 183 -13.22 16.76 8.15
CA LEU A 183 -12.23 15.90 7.52
C LEU A 183 -12.14 16.10 6.00
N GLN A 184 -13.15 16.68 5.32
CA GLN A 184 -13.09 17.03 3.89
C GLN A 184 -12.08 18.15 3.61
N PHE A 185 -11.80 19.01 4.59
CA PHE A 185 -10.84 20.12 4.48
C PHE A 185 -9.38 19.70 4.79
N ARG A 186 -9.08 18.40 4.92
CA ARG A 186 -7.69 17.93 5.05
C ARG A 186 -6.92 18.16 3.75
N ALA A 187 -5.72 18.72 3.86
CA ALA A 187 -4.82 18.95 2.72
C ALA A 187 -4.44 17.64 2.00
N SER A 188 -4.55 16.49 2.67
CA SER A 188 -4.32 15.16 2.11
C SER A 188 -5.51 14.58 1.33
N ASN A 189 -6.69 15.21 1.38
CA ASN A 189 -7.77 14.86 0.46
C ASN A 189 -7.43 15.37 -0.94
N SER A 190 -6.95 14.47 -1.79
CA SER A 190 -6.88 14.72 -3.23
C SER A 190 -8.27 15.10 -3.74
N ALA A 191 -8.43 16.30 -4.32
CA ALA A 191 -9.70 16.80 -4.84
C ALA A 191 -10.44 15.68 -5.60
N THR A 192 -11.55 15.22 -5.03
CA THR A 192 -12.28 14.07 -5.53
C THR A 192 -13.28 14.48 -6.61
N VAL A 193 -13.75 13.50 -7.39
CA VAL A 193 -14.84 13.69 -8.36
C VAL A 193 -16.10 14.27 -7.70
N LYS A 194 -16.28 14.05 -6.38
CA LYS A 194 -17.32 14.67 -5.55
C LYS A 194 -17.16 16.19 -5.48
N ASP A 195 -15.93 16.70 -5.36
CA ASP A 195 -15.63 18.13 -5.30
C ASP A 195 -15.85 18.79 -6.66
N LEU A 196 -15.49 18.11 -7.76
CA LEU A 196 -15.82 18.58 -9.11
C LEU A 196 -17.33 18.62 -9.36
N ALA A 197 -18.07 17.61 -8.88
CA ALA A 197 -19.53 17.60 -8.96
C ALA A 197 -20.17 18.68 -8.07
N HIS A 198 -19.57 18.99 -6.91
CA HIS A 198 -19.98 20.07 -6.02
C HIS A 198 -19.78 21.44 -6.67
N ILE A 199 -18.59 21.71 -7.22
CA ILE A 199 -18.30 22.92 -8.01
C ILE A 199 -19.30 23.07 -9.15
N ARG A 200 -19.59 21.99 -9.90
CA ARG A 200 -20.56 22.00 -10.99
C ARG A 200 -21.98 22.35 -10.52
N ARG A 201 -22.44 21.83 -9.37
CA ARG A 201 -23.75 22.17 -8.79
C ARG A 201 -23.81 23.63 -8.35
N VAL A 202 -22.78 24.12 -7.68
CA VAL A 202 -22.72 25.51 -7.21
C VAL A 202 -22.72 26.48 -8.39
N LEU A 203 -21.91 26.21 -9.43
CA LEU A 203 -21.91 26.99 -10.66
C LEU A 203 -23.28 26.98 -11.36
N ALA A 204 -23.93 25.82 -11.47
CA ALA A 204 -25.25 25.71 -12.07
C ALA A 204 -26.33 26.48 -11.28
N LYS A 205 -26.30 26.43 -9.94
CA LYS A 205 -27.22 27.16 -9.07
C LYS A 205 -27.04 28.69 -9.22
N ASN A 206 -25.79 29.16 -9.25
CA ASN A 206 -25.47 30.58 -9.38
C ASN A 206 -25.80 31.13 -10.78
N MET A 207 -25.61 30.33 -11.84
CA MET A 207 -26.00 30.73 -13.20
C MET A 207 -27.53 30.82 -13.36
N GLY A 208 -28.29 29.89 -12.79
CA GLY A 208 -29.76 29.97 -12.81
C GLY A 208 -30.30 31.19 -12.03
N ALA A 209 -29.67 31.54 -10.91
CA ALA A 209 -30.04 32.73 -10.15
C ALA A 209 -29.72 34.06 -10.88
N LEU A 210 -28.73 34.08 -11.77
CA LEU A 210 -28.40 35.25 -12.58
C LEU A 210 -29.38 35.47 -13.75
N GLU A 211 -29.94 34.40 -14.31
CA GLU A 211 -30.95 34.48 -15.38
C GLU A 211 -32.28 35.07 -14.86
N ASP A 212 -32.68 34.75 -13.62
CA ASP A 212 -33.89 35.30 -13.00
C ASP A 212 -33.76 36.80 -12.65
N VAL A 213 -32.55 37.31 -12.42
CA VAL A 213 -32.30 38.73 -12.12
C VAL A 213 -32.25 39.59 -13.39
N HIS A 214 -31.88 39.02 -14.54
CA HIS A 214 -31.86 39.74 -15.83
C HIS A 214 -33.17 39.60 -16.64
N GLY A 215 -34.12 38.76 -16.17
CA GLY A 215 -35.42 38.52 -16.80
C GLY A 215 -36.59 39.40 -16.32
N LYS A 216 -36.32 40.51 -15.61
CA LYS A 216 -37.32 41.51 -15.22
C LYS A 216 -37.02 42.88 -15.80
#